data_AF-A0A2E2EK74-F1
#
_entry.id   AF-A0A2E2EK74-F1
#
_cell.length_a   1.000
_cell.length_b   1.000
_cell.length_c   1.000
_cell.angle_alpha   90.00
_cell.angle_beta   90.00
_cell.angle_gamma   90.00
#
_symmetry.space_group_name_H-M   'P 1'
#
loop_
_entity.id
_entity.type
_entity.pdbx_description
1 polymer ?
#
loop_
_entity_poly.entity_id
_entity_poly.type
_entity_poly.pdbx_seq_one_letter_code
_entity_poly.pdbx_strand_id
1 'polypeptide(L)'
;MGRGKTIQIFLPDGAEGNITNEGFVVFKGSQVTTENAPSFSLSMIKQKQNLIEDNILLPEGDFHIFTEDYLFSSCSTDGAIILGRNTNGWNQWVNNSGKTLDDVYRK
;
A
#
# COMPACT_ATOMS: atom_id res chain seq x y z
N MET A 1 10.11 2.50 22.97
CA MET A 1 10.06 3.07 21.61
C MET A 1 8.68 2.77 21.06
N GLY A 2 7.79 3.77 21.07
CA GLY A 2 6.40 3.56 20.66
C GLY A 2 6.35 3.22 19.19
N ARG A 3 5.80 2.05 18.83
CA ARG A 3 5.42 1.77 17.45
C ARG A 3 4.52 2.93 17.01
N GLY A 4 4.88 3.60 15.91
CA GLY A 4 4.01 4.59 15.29
C GLY A 4 2.62 4.00 15.07
N LYS A 5 1.59 4.84 14.97
CA LYS A 5 0.21 4.38 14.77
C LYS A 5 0.12 3.64 13.43
N THR A 6 0.34 2.32 13.44
CA THR A 6 0.16 1.45 12.29
C THR A 6 -1.25 1.60 11.74
N ILE A 7 -1.35 1.64 10.42
CA ILE A 7 -2.59 1.69 9.66
C ILE A 7 -2.63 0.54 8.67
N GLN A 8 -3.83 0.16 8.26
CA GLN A 8 -4.10 -0.99 7.41
C GLN A 8 -5.06 -0.61 6.28
N ILE A 9 -4.96 -1.29 5.15
CA ILE A 9 -5.96 -1.23 4.07
C ILE A 9 -6.74 -2.55 4.03
N PHE A 10 -8.02 -2.49 3.67
CA PHE A 10 -8.89 -3.66 3.62
C PHE A 10 -8.67 -4.50 2.34
N LEU A 11 -7.86 -5.55 2.48
CA LEU A 11 -7.93 -6.80 1.71
C LEU A 11 -8.20 -7.95 2.71
N PRO A 12 -8.64 -9.15 2.28
CA PRO A 12 -8.95 -10.26 3.19
C PRO A 12 -7.85 -10.57 4.22
N ASP A 13 -6.58 -10.39 3.85
CA ASP A 13 -5.41 -10.51 4.74
C ASP A 13 -4.54 -9.22 4.80
N GLY A 14 -4.98 -8.13 4.15
CA GLY A 14 -4.51 -6.75 4.36
C GLY A 14 -3.09 -6.38 3.89
N ALA A 15 -2.89 -5.08 3.66
CA ALA A 15 -1.57 -4.46 3.69
C ALA A 15 -1.47 -3.57 4.92
N GLU A 16 -0.31 -3.55 5.56
CA GLU A 16 -0.03 -2.72 6.72
C GLU A 16 1.03 -1.68 6.38
N GLY A 17 0.96 -0.53 7.03
CA GLY A 17 1.96 0.50 6.84
C GLY A 17 1.85 1.63 7.84
N ASN A 18 2.66 2.66 7.60
CA ASN A 18 2.64 3.86 8.40
C ASN A 18 3.08 5.09 7.58
N ILE A 19 2.47 6.23 7.88
CA ILE A 19 2.89 7.51 7.33
C ILE A 19 4.16 7.99 8.04
N THR A 20 5.08 8.56 7.29
CA THR A 20 6.32 9.15 7.80
C THR A 20 6.50 10.56 7.23
N ASN A 21 7.52 11.28 7.69
CA ASN A 21 7.85 12.59 7.13
C ASN A 21 8.37 12.51 5.68
N GLU A 22 8.86 11.34 5.26
CA GLU A 22 9.45 11.12 3.93
C GLU A 22 8.47 10.52 2.93
N GLY A 23 7.32 10.01 3.40
CA GLY A 23 6.32 9.37 2.57
C GLY A 23 5.50 8.35 3.34
N PHE A 24 5.34 7.16 2.78
CA PHE A 24 4.53 6.10 3.35
C PHE A 24 5.25 4.77 3.29
N VAL A 25 5.50 4.15 4.45
CA VAL A 25 6.16 2.85 4.50
C VAL A 25 5.08 1.77 4.51
N VAL A 26 5.11 0.89 3.53
CA VAL A 26 4.34 -0.37 3.53
C VAL A 26 5.24 -1.45 4.12
N PHE A 27 4.72 -2.21 5.08
CA PHE A 27 5.51 -3.21 5.79
C PHE A 27 5.64 -4.51 5.01
N LYS A 28 6.77 -5.19 5.23
CA LYS A 28 7.00 -6.56 4.80
C LYS A 28 5.83 -7.46 5.16
N GLY A 29 5.45 -8.35 4.25
CA GLY A 29 4.32 -9.26 4.42
C GLY A 29 2.98 -8.68 3.96
N SER A 30 2.94 -7.39 3.62
CA SER A 30 1.74 -6.76 3.06
C SER A 30 1.38 -7.34 1.70
N GLN A 31 0.08 -7.54 1.47
CA GLN A 31 -0.42 -8.08 0.21
C GLN A 31 -0.68 -7.01 -0.84
N VAL A 32 -0.49 -7.38 -2.11
CA VAL A 32 -0.78 -6.59 -3.30
C VAL A 32 -1.60 -7.44 -4.26
N THR A 33 -2.67 -6.89 -4.82
CA THR A 33 -3.46 -7.61 -5.83
C THR A 33 -2.61 -8.02 -7.02
N THR A 34 -2.92 -9.15 -7.66
CA THR A 34 -2.34 -9.52 -8.96
C THR A 34 -3.00 -8.75 -10.11
N GLU A 35 -4.28 -8.42 -9.98
CA GLU A 35 -5.08 -7.78 -11.02
C GLU A 35 -4.87 -6.28 -11.09
N ASN A 36 -5.01 -5.71 -12.29
CA ASN A 36 -5.04 -4.26 -12.49
C ASN A 36 -6.36 -3.88 -13.16
N ALA A 37 -7.02 -2.85 -12.66
CA ALA A 37 -8.21 -2.31 -13.31
C ALA A 37 -7.86 -1.75 -14.70
N PRO A 38 -8.78 -1.80 -15.69
CA PRO A 38 -8.52 -1.26 -17.03
C PRO A 38 -8.14 0.23 -17.06
N SER A 39 -8.57 0.98 -16.04
CA SER A 39 -8.27 2.41 -15.88
C SER A 39 -6.96 2.69 -15.13
N PHE A 40 -6.23 1.66 -14.70
CA PHE A 40 -4.98 1.85 -13.98
C PHE A 40 -3.89 2.35 -14.93
N SER A 41 -3.18 3.40 -14.52
CA SER A 41 -2.27 4.09 -15.43
C SER A 41 -1.05 3.23 -15.78
N LEU A 42 -0.56 3.35 -17.02
CA LEU A 42 0.63 2.63 -17.49
C LEU A 42 1.86 2.91 -16.64
N SER A 43 1.99 4.13 -16.10
CA SER A 43 3.09 4.51 -15.20
C SER A 43 3.06 3.69 -13.91
N MET A 44 1.89 3.51 -13.31
CA MET A 44 1.74 2.71 -12.09
C MET A 44 1.90 1.21 -12.35
N ILE A 45 1.42 0.72 -13.50
CA ILE A 45 1.67 -0.67 -13.92
C ILE A 45 3.17 -0.91 -14.05
N LYS A 46 3.89 0.01 -14.72
CA LYS A 46 5.35 -0.07 -14.86
C LYS A 46 6.05 -0.03 -13.51
N GLN A 47 5.62 0.86 -12.60
CA GLN A 47 6.18 0.91 -11.25
C GLN A 47 5.97 -0.41 -10.50
N LYS A 48 4.78 -1.02 -10.57
CA LYS A 48 4.50 -2.33 -9.98
C LYS A 48 5.37 -3.43 -10.60
N GLN A 49 5.58 -3.40 -11.92
CA GLN A 49 6.48 -4.34 -12.61
C GLN A 49 7.92 -4.20 -12.14
N ASN A 50 8.44 -2.98 -12.00
CA ASN A 50 9.78 -2.76 -11.46
C ASN A 50 9.93 -3.38 -10.06
N LEU A 51 8.94 -3.22 -9.18
CA LEU A 51 8.98 -3.85 -7.84
C LEU A 51 9.01 -5.38 -7.90
N ILE A 52 8.38 -5.98 -8.91
CA ILE A 52 8.42 -7.43 -9.14
C ILE A 52 9.81 -7.84 -9.67
N GLU A 53 10.34 -7.10 -10.65
CA GLU A 53 11.67 -7.34 -11.22
C GLU A 53 12.78 -7.21 -10.17
N ASP A 54 12.63 -6.26 -9.24
CA ASP A 54 13.54 -6.01 -8.12
C ASP A 54 13.36 -7.02 -6.96
N ASN A 55 12.43 -7.98 -7.08
CA ASN A 55 12.08 -8.95 -6.03
C ASN A 55 11.55 -8.33 -4.72
N ILE A 56 11.07 -7.09 -4.78
CA ILE A 56 10.37 -6.41 -3.67
C ILE A 56 8.94 -6.95 -3.56
N LEU A 57 8.33 -7.30 -4.70
CA LEU A 57 7.06 -8.02 -4.77
C LEU A 57 7.27 -9.42 -5.34
N LEU A 58 6.85 -10.44 -4.60
CA LEU A 58 6.89 -11.83 -5.07
C LEU A 58 5.48 -12.44 -5.10
N PRO A 59 5.19 -13.35 -6.05
CA PRO A 59 3.90 -14.03 -6.09
C PRO A 59 3.72 -14.96 -4.88
N GLU A 60 2.54 -14.90 -4.26
CA GLU A 60 2.12 -15.76 -3.16
C GLU A 60 0.64 -16.13 -3.34
N GLY A 61 0.39 -17.30 -3.95
CA GLY A 61 -0.96 -17.74 -4.30
C GLY A 61 -1.63 -16.78 -5.28
N ASP A 62 -2.74 -16.16 -4.84
CA ASP A 62 -3.56 -15.25 -5.65
C ASP A 62 -3.13 -13.77 -5.54
N PHE A 63 -2.10 -13.47 -4.74
CA PHE A 63 -1.60 -12.14 -4.46
C PHE A 63 -0.09 -12.04 -4.73
N HIS A 64 0.45 -10.83 -4.67
CA HIS A 64 1.87 -10.60 -4.43
C HIS A 64 2.09 -10.19 -2.98
N ILE A 65 3.27 -10.43 -2.44
CA ILE A 65 3.66 -10.02 -1.10
C ILE A 65 4.90 -9.13 -1.14
N PHE A 66 4.92 -8.11 -0.28
CA PHE A 66 6.14 -7.32 -0.02
C PHE A 66 7.18 -8.18 0.73
N THR A 67 8.37 -8.32 0.15
CA THR A 67 9.47 -9.12 0.74
C THR A 67 10.27 -8.34 1.80
N GLU A 68 10.15 -7.02 1.78
CA GLU A 68 10.76 -6.06 2.70
C GLU A 68 9.85 -4.84 2.90
N ASP A 69 10.19 -4.00 3.88
CA ASP A 69 9.51 -2.72 4.06
C ASP A 69 9.84 -1.80 2.88
N TYR A 70 8.84 -1.16 2.29
CA TYR A 70 9.03 -0.30 1.11
C TYR A 70 8.45 1.09 1.34
N LEU A 71 9.30 2.11 1.17
CA LEU A 71 8.91 3.52 1.26
C LEU A 71 8.38 4.02 -0.09
N PHE A 72 7.08 4.27 -0.14
CA PHE A 72 6.45 5.03 -1.21
C PHE A 72 6.54 6.52 -0.94
N SER A 73 6.55 7.31 -2.01
CA SER A 73 6.55 8.78 -1.91
C SER A 73 5.23 9.35 -1.36
N SER A 74 4.13 8.59 -1.38
CA SER A 74 2.84 9.02 -0.82
C SER A 74 1.85 7.86 -0.62
N CYS A 75 0.91 8.04 0.33
CA CYS A 75 -0.25 7.15 0.58
C CYS A 75 -1.12 6.87 -0.65
N SER A 76 -1.14 7.79 -1.63
CA SER A 76 -1.89 7.58 -2.87
C SER A 76 -1.17 6.60 -3.80
N THR A 77 0.16 6.61 -3.80
CA THR A 77 0.97 5.74 -4.64
C THR A 77 0.93 4.30 -4.13
N ASP A 78 1.15 4.07 -2.82
CA ASP A 78 1.04 2.72 -2.26
C ASP A 78 -0.36 2.14 -2.44
N GLY A 79 -1.41 2.87 -2.06
CA GLY A 79 -2.78 2.38 -2.15
C GLY A 79 -3.16 2.02 -3.59
N ALA A 80 -2.65 2.76 -4.57
CA ALA A 80 -2.92 2.48 -5.97
C ALA A 80 -2.21 1.21 -6.46
N ILE A 81 -0.94 1.01 -6.06
CA ILE A 81 -0.16 -0.19 -6.37
C ILE A 81 -0.77 -1.43 -5.68
N ILE A 82 -1.07 -1.32 -4.38
CA ILE A 82 -1.64 -2.39 -3.55
C ILE A 82 -2.99 -2.85 -4.11
N LEU A 83 -3.86 -1.92 -4.50
CA LEU A 83 -5.21 -2.22 -5.01
C LEU A 83 -5.28 -2.42 -6.52
N GLY A 84 -4.19 -2.18 -7.26
CA GLY A 84 -4.15 -2.30 -8.72
C GLY A 84 -5.09 -1.34 -9.45
N ARG A 85 -5.42 -0.19 -8.86
CA ARG A 85 -6.35 0.80 -9.42
C ARG A 85 -6.08 2.19 -8.88
N ASN A 86 -6.52 3.23 -9.59
CA ASN A 86 -6.46 4.58 -9.03
C ASN A 86 -7.29 4.65 -7.74
N THR A 87 -6.73 5.26 -6.70
CA THR A 87 -7.38 5.37 -5.41
C THR A 87 -6.98 6.64 -4.68
N ASN A 88 -7.76 7.01 -3.67
CA ASN A 88 -7.41 8.07 -2.74
C ASN A 88 -6.85 7.45 -1.44
N GLY A 89 -5.52 7.44 -1.32
CA GLY A 89 -4.82 6.84 -0.18
C GLY A 89 -5.32 7.29 1.19
N TRP A 90 -5.70 8.57 1.31
CA TRP A 90 -6.22 9.16 2.55
C TRP A 90 -7.49 8.49 3.07
N ASN A 91 -8.29 7.91 2.17
CA ASN A 91 -9.56 7.26 2.49
C ASN A 91 -9.48 5.72 2.50
N GLN A 92 -8.38 5.14 2.03
CA GLN A 92 -8.22 3.68 1.97
C GLN A 92 -7.58 3.11 3.23
N TRP A 93 -6.59 3.82 3.75
CA TRP A 93 -5.91 3.41 4.96
C TRP A 93 -6.74 3.79 6.18
N VAL A 94 -6.96 2.81 7.05
CA VAL A 94 -7.67 2.99 8.32
C VAL A 94 -6.81 2.50 9.48
N ASN A 95 -7.04 3.07 10.65
CA ASN A 95 -6.48 2.53 11.89
C ASN A 95 -7.41 1.48 12.51
N ASN A 96 -6.98 0.87 13.61
CA ASN A 96 -7.74 -0.15 14.35
C ASN A 96 -9.09 0.35 14.91
N SER A 97 -9.33 1.66 14.92
CA SER A 97 -10.61 2.26 15.31
C SER A 97 -11.52 2.56 14.11
N GLY A 98 -11.14 2.11 12.91
CA GLY A 98 -11.87 2.35 11.66
C GLY A 98 -11.80 3.78 11.14
N LYS A 99 -10.93 4.63 11.71
CA LYS A 99 -10.74 6.01 11.23
C LYS A 99 -9.74 6.04 10.10
N THR A 100 -10.02 6.83 9.07
CA THR A 100 -9.15 6.98 7.91
C THR A 100 -7.89 7.79 8.25
N LEU A 101 -6.87 7.73 7.38
CA LEU A 101 -5.74 8.66 7.45
C LEU A 101 -6.19 10.12 7.45
N ASP A 102 -7.18 10.46 6.62
CA ASP A 102 -7.73 11.82 6.56
C ASP A 102 -8.26 12.27 7.94
N ASP A 103 -9.02 11.39 8.61
CA ASP A 103 -9.59 11.66 9.93
C ASP A 103 -8.55 11.77 11.05
N VAL A 104 -7.39 11.13 10.90
CA VAL A 104 -6.36 11.07 11.94
C VAL A 104 -5.32 12.17 11.80
N TYR A 105 -5.03 12.62 10.58
CA TYR A 105 -3.89 13.50 10.30
C TYR A 105 -4.25 14.86 9.68
N ARG A 106 -5.46 15.02 9.11
CA ARG A 106 -5.85 16.24 8.40
C ARG A 106 -7.02 17.00 9.05
N LYS A 107 -7.62 16.45 10.10
CA LYS A 107 -8.73 17.05 10.85
C LYS A 107 -8.33 17.39 12.28
#